data_AF-M0A6W2-F1
#
_entry.id   AF-M0A6W2-F1
#
_cell.length_a   1.000
_cell.length_b   1.000
_cell.length_c   1.000
_cell.angle_alpha   90.00
_cell.angle_beta   90.00
_cell.angle_gamma   90.00
#
_symmetry.space_group_name_H-M   'P 1'
#
loop_
_entity.id
_entity.type
_entity.pdbx_description
1 polymer ?
#
loop_
_entity_poly.entity_id
_entity_poly.type
_entity_poly.pdbx_seq_one_letter_code
_entity_poly.pdbx_strand_id
1 'polypeptide(L)'
;MHDPNQDRLMVQKLAYFRTKSCRLGDAYEEFIETVLASDGTIIILECEYDWPAVRIDDRHTYQVGGHGGLEPEDYYEGDEAIAEFLEQQGANRDRWYTPEPDERVPEAEWGFEPALGEDIDRLADENGYDVRRLQFDEPHELSPFVADRYRERYAELGRPVDRLFVQSFALVEPWWTLRTGSVPYWTPFNTAPDAAQLESYLDGVEPYDEIWTTLFAHGVDSAGLGLIDRWRSVLSRARDQYGFVGVDEAEFPYDIETHVRYHEDLPETIRARYAHPAPMAFDRFDSIADDAGSVYGVDWNQQ
;
A
#
# COMPACT_ATOMS: atom_id res chain seq x y z
N MET A 1 -17.39 4.23 3.07
CA MET A 1 -16.69 3.09 3.69
C MET A 1 -16.61 3.33 5.18
N HIS A 2 -16.88 2.30 5.98
CA HIS A 2 -16.81 2.34 7.44
C HIS A 2 -16.10 1.09 7.93
N ASP A 3 -14.91 1.25 8.50
CA ASP A 3 -14.15 0.12 9.05
C ASP A 3 -14.28 0.08 10.59
N PRO A 4 -15.14 -0.81 11.15
CA PRO A 4 -15.25 -0.93 12.59
C PRO A 4 -14.12 -1.71 13.27
N ASN A 5 -13.24 -2.35 12.49
CA ASN A 5 -12.09 -3.12 12.96
C ASN A 5 -10.88 -2.20 13.14
N GLN A 6 -10.44 -1.56 12.05
CA GLN A 6 -9.27 -0.69 12.02
C GLN A 6 -9.59 0.72 12.54
N ASP A 7 -10.72 1.30 12.12
CA ASP A 7 -11.08 2.67 12.50
C ASP A 7 -11.98 2.73 13.75
N ARG A 8 -11.97 1.71 14.61
CA ARG A 8 -12.89 1.55 15.76
C ARG A 8 -13.03 2.82 16.61
N LEU A 9 -11.93 3.50 16.92
CA LEU A 9 -11.92 4.75 17.70
C LEU A 9 -12.56 5.92 16.93
N MET A 10 -12.34 5.96 15.62
CA MET A 10 -12.77 7.05 14.75
C MET A 10 -14.25 6.92 14.40
N VAL A 11 -14.73 5.73 14.03
CA VAL A 11 -16.14 5.50 13.64
C VAL A 11 -17.14 5.75 14.78
N GLN A 12 -16.68 5.83 16.03
CA GLN A 12 -17.51 6.24 17.17
C GLN A 12 -17.82 7.75 17.18
N LYS A 13 -16.99 8.56 16.52
CA LYS A 13 -17.03 10.03 16.59
C LYS A 13 -17.16 10.69 15.22
N LEU A 14 -16.79 9.98 14.15
CA LEU A 14 -16.63 10.49 12.80
C LEU A 14 -17.27 9.51 11.81
N ALA A 15 -17.62 10.04 10.64
CA ALA A 15 -18.03 9.25 9.49
C ALA A 15 -17.07 9.54 8.34
N TYR A 16 -16.58 8.48 7.69
CA TYR A 16 -15.70 8.60 6.54
C TYR A 16 -16.52 8.61 5.25
N PHE A 17 -16.35 9.70 4.48
CA PHE A 17 -16.83 9.79 3.11
C PHE A 17 -15.61 9.71 2.19
N ARG A 18 -15.53 8.61 1.43
CA ARG A 18 -14.52 8.44 0.39
C ARG A 18 -15.16 8.74 -0.95
N THR A 19 -14.47 9.53 -1.76
CA THR A 19 -14.92 9.92 -3.10
C THR A 19 -13.90 9.41 -4.10
N LYS A 20 -14.35 8.61 -5.07
CA LYS A 20 -13.57 8.26 -6.24
C LYS A 20 -13.96 9.19 -7.38
N SER A 21 -12.96 9.77 -8.05
CA SER A 21 -13.20 10.55 -9.27
C SER A 21 -13.50 9.57 -10.39
N CYS A 22 -14.66 9.71 -11.05
CA CYS A 22 -14.99 8.95 -12.26
C CYS A 22 -14.60 9.69 -13.55
N ARG A 23 -13.97 10.86 -13.42
CA ARG A 23 -13.55 11.77 -14.49
C ARG A 23 -12.37 12.61 -14.00
N LEU A 24 -11.50 13.06 -14.90
CA LEU A 24 -10.44 14.01 -14.62
C LEU A 24 -11.03 15.38 -14.27
N GLY A 25 -11.88 15.90 -15.16
CA GLY A 25 -12.46 17.23 -15.05
C GLY A 25 -11.46 18.35 -15.33
N ASP A 26 -11.99 19.56 -15.57
CA ASP A 26 -11.28 20.70 -16.14
C ASP A 26 -9.90 20.99 -15.49
N ALA A 27 -9.81 20.91 -14.15
CA ALA A 27 -8.58 21.24 -13.43
C ALA A 27 -7.44 20.23 -13.66
N TYR A 28 -7.75 18.93 -13.75
CA TYR A 28 -6.74 17.92 -14.00
C TYR A 28 -6.38 17.84 -15.49
N GLU A 29 -7.35 18.04 -16.38
CA GLU A 29 -7.09 18.16 -17.83
C GLU A 29 -6.16 19.35 -18.12
N GLU A 30 -6.49 20.55 -17.62
CA GLU A 30 -5.65 21.74 -17.79
C GLU A 30 -4.23 21.52 -17.21
N PHE A 31 -4.14 20.85 -16.04
CA PHE A 31 -2.86 20.53 -15.44
C PHE A 31 -2.02 19.63 -16.35
N ILE A 32 -2.59 18.52 -16.84
CA ILE A 32 -1.89 17.57 -17.73
C ILE A 32 -1.45 18.29 -19.01
N GLU A 33 -2.34 19.04 -19.66
CA GLU A 33 -2.03 19.79 -20.89
C GLU A 33 -0.94 20.84 -20.70
N THR A 34 -0.86 21.42 -19.50
CA THR A 34 0.15 22.45 -19.18
C THR A 34 1.53 21.85 -18.94
N VAL A 35 1.61 20.68 -18.29
CA VAL A 35 2.89 20.11 -17.81
C VAL A 35 3.44 19.02 -18.71
N LEU A 36 2.58 18.33 -19.45
CA LEU A 36 2.96 17.20 -20.28
C LEU A 36 3.45 17.68 -21.64
N ALA A 37 4.56 17.12 -22.11
CA ALA A 37 5.04 17.35 -23.47
C ALA A 37 4.01 16.80 -24.47
N SER A 38 4.02 17.33 -25.69
CA SER A 38 3.12 16.91 -26.79
C SER A 38 3.24 15.43 -27.19
N ASP A 39 4.33 14.75 -26.83
CA ASP A 39 4.58 13.31 -26.98
C ASP A 39 4.74 12.63 -25.60
N GLY A 40 4.20 13.25 -24.55
CA GLY A 40 4.34 12.78 -23.19
C GLY A 40 3.49 11.55 -22.89
N THR A 41 3.86 10.87 -21.80
CA THR A 41 3.23 9.62 -21.36
C THR A 41 2.49 9.82 -20.05
N ILE A 42 1.27 9.31 -19.97
CA ILE A 42 0.49 9.17 -18.75
C ILE A 42 0.62 7.73 -18.26
N ILE A 43 1.03 7.54 -17.01
CA ILE A 43 1.09 6.23 -16.36
C ILE A 43 -0.08 6.11 -15.39
N ILE A 44 -0.84 5.03 -15.51
CA ILE A 44 -1.94 4.68 -14.61
C ILE A 44 -1.52 3.45 -13.79
N LEU A 45 -1.75 3.51 -12.47
CA LEU A 45 -1.65 2.36 -11.58
C LEU A 45 -3.06 1.85 -11.30
N GLU A 46 -3.36 0.64 -11.78
CA GLU A 46 -4.70 0.06 -11.72
C GLU A 46 -4.71 -1.11 -10.74
N CYS A 47 -4.99 -0.79 -9.48
CA CYS A 47 -5.26 -1.81 -8.47
C CYS A 47 -6.68 -2.33 -8.70
N GLU A 48 -6.83 -3.60 -9.09
CA GLU A 48 -8.12 -4.23 -9.36
C GLU A 48 -8.85 -4.69 -8.09
N TYR A 49 -8.28 -4.38 -6.91
CA TYR A 49 -8.83 -4.74 -5.62
C TYR A 49 -10.26 -4.25 -5.45
N ASP A 50 -11.17 -5.20 -5.31
CA ASP A 50 -12.59 -4.98 -5.16
C ASP A 50 -13.08 -5.33 -3.75
N TRP A 51 -14.27 -4.88 -3.41
CA TRP A 51 -14.84 -5.12 -2.09
C TRP A 51 -16.38 -5.22 -2.14
N PRO A 52 -17.00 -6.09 -1.33
CA PRO A 52 -18.46 -6.17 -1.24
C PRO A 52 -19.07 -4.86 -0.74
N ALA A 53 -20.07 -4.35 -1.44
CA ALA A 53 -20.74 -3.11 -1.09
C ALA A 53 -22.25 -3.22 -1.27
N VAL A 54 -22.95 -2.26 -0.67
CA VAL A 54 -24.39 -2.07 -0.80
C VAL A 54 -24.63 -0.86 -1.68
N ARG A 55 -25.36 -1.03 -2.77
CA ARG A 55 -25.82 0.08 -3.61
C ARG A 55 -26.83 0.93 -2.85
N ILE A 56 -26.49 2.19 -2.59
CA ILE A 56 -27.42 3.15 -1.97
C ILE A 56 -28.14 3.98 -3.05
N ASP A 57 -27.40 4.40 -4.08
CA ASP A 57 -27.90 5.15 -5.24
C ASP A 57 -26.91 5.00 -6.41
N ASP A 58 -27.23 5.49 -7.60
CA ASP A 58 -26.44 5.37 -8.84
C ASP A 58 -24.96 5.76 -8.67
N ARG A 59 -24.65 6.68 -7.75
CA ARG A 59 -23.29 7.16 -7.45
C ARG A 59 -22.88 7.02 -5.98
N HIS A 60 -23.60 6.22 -5.20
CA HIS A 60 -23.34 6.07 -3.78
C HIS A 60 -23.39 4.60 -3.38
N THR A 61 -22.30 4.13 -2.80
CA THR A 61 -22.18 2.78 -2.25
C THR A 61 -21.81 2.85 -0.78
N TYR A 62 -22.24 1.84 -0.03
CA TYR A 62 -21.86 1.66 1.37
C TYR A 62 -21.01 0.40 1.49
N GLN A 63 -19.76 0.59 1.88
CA GLN A 63 -18.78 -0.45 2.14
C GLN A 63 -18.54 -0.54 3.66
N VAL A 64 -18.53 -1.75 4.21
CA VAL A 64 -18.08 -2.03 5.58
C VAL A 64 -16.74 -2.75 5.52
N GLY A 65 -15.81 -2.30 6.37
CA GLY A 65 -14.43 -2.78 6.33
C GLY A 65 -13.64 -2.23 5.15
N GLY A 66 -12.42 -2.72 5.03
CA GLY A 66 -11.50 -2.50 3.93
C GLY A 66 -10.27 -3.38 4.15
N HIS A 67 -9.23 -3.15 3.34
CA HIS A 67 -7.97 -3.86 3.49
C HIS A 67 -7.43 -3.69 4.92
N GLY A 68 -7.29 -4.78 5.67
CA GLY A 68 -7.01 -4.69 7.10
C GLY A 68 -6.95 -6.02 7.85
N GLY A 69 -6.43 -7.07 7.21
CA GLY A 69 -6.10 -8.33 7.88
C GLY A 69 -7.27 -9.27 8.18
N LEU A 70 -8.49 -8.92 7.78
CA LEU A 70 -9.65 -9.79 7.73
C LEU A 70 -10.05 -10.03 6.29
N GLU A 71 -10.64 -11.19 6.02
CA GLU A 71 -11.28 -11.42 4.72
C GLU A 71 -12.53 -10.54 4.61
N PRO A 72 -12.92 -10.11 3.40
CA PRO A 72 -14.09 -9.25 3.23
C PRO A 72 -15.35 -9.83 3.87
N GLU A 73 -15.59 -11.13 3.69
CA GLU A 73 -16.79 -11.85 4.15
C GLU A 73 -16.93 -11.87 5.68
N ASP A 74 -15.82 -11.84 6.42
CA ASP A 74 -15.80 -11.86 7.89
C ASP A 74 -16.59 -10.66 8.45
N TYR A 75 -16.55 -9.51 7.78
CA TYR A 75 -17.24 -8.29 8.23
C TYR A 75 -18.78 -8.41 8.30
N TYR A 76 -19.39 -9.34 7.56
CA TYR A 76 -20.85 -9.51 7.51
C TYR A 76 -21.31 -10.84 8.12
N GLU A 77 -20.53 -11.91 7.97
CA GLU A 77 -20.86 -13.21 8.55
C GLU A 77 -20.58 -13.23 10.06
N GLY A 78 -19.45 -12.63 10.44
CA GLY A 78 -18.86 -12.73 11.77
C GLY A 78 -18.17 -14.08 11.99
N ASP A 79 -17.07 -14.06 12.73
CA ASP A 79 -16.30 -15.25 13.09
C ASP A 79 -15.85 -15.19 14.57
N GLU A 80 -15.05 -16.18 14.98
CA GLU A 80 -14.50 -16.25 16.35
C GLU A 80 -13.55 -15.07 16.63
N ALA A 81 -12.71 -14.67 15.67
CA ALA A 81 -11.78 -13.56 15.83
C ALA A 81 -12.51 -12.22 16.04
N ILE A 82 -13.61 -11.99 15.31
CA ILE A 82 -14.46 -10.82 15.47
C ILE A 82 -15.17 -10.84 16.82
N ALA A 83 -15.68 -11.99 17.25
CA ALA A 83 -16.33 -12.12 18.56
C ALA A 83 -15.36 -11.80 19.69
N GLU A 84 -14.14 -12.34 19.65
CA GLU A 84 -13.07 -12.05 20.60
C GLU A 84 -12.67 -10.58 20.58
N PHE A 85 -12.47 -10.00 19.39
CA PHE A 85 -12.18 -8.58 19.23
C PHE A 85 -13.29 -7.72 19.86
N LEU A 86 -14.55 -7.99 19.54
CA LEU A 86 -15.67 -7.23 20.08
C LEU A 86 -15.80 -7.35 21.60
N GLU A 87 -15.56 -8.53 22.17
CA GLU A 87 -15.50 -8.73 23.62
C GLU A 87 -14.38 -7.90 24.25
N GLN A 88 -13.17 -7.93 23.69
CA GLN A 88 -12.02 -7.13 24.14
C GLN A 88 -12.31 -5.63 24.07
N GLN A 89 -13.03 -5.19 23.03
CA GLN A 89 -13.48 -3.81 22.87
C GLN A 89 -14.69 -3.44 23.77
N GLY A 90 -15.14 -4.36 24.63
CA GLY A 90 -16.27 -4.16 25.54
C GLY A 90 -17.61 -3.99 24.83
N ALA A 91 -17.74 -4.49 23.60
CA ALA A 91 -18.99 -4.45 22.86
C ALA A 91 -19.95 -5.53 23.39
N ASN A 92 -21.22 -5.19 23.55
CA ASN A 92 -22.26 -6.14 23.96
C ASN A 92 -22.84 -6.91 22.76
N ARG A 93 -21.96 -7.40 21.87
CA ARG A 93 -22.25 -8.08 20.60
C ARG A 93 -21.08 -8.98 20.23
N ASP A 94 -21.36 -10.05 19.51
CA ASP A 94 -20.41 -11.05 19.00
C ASP A 94 -20.08 -10.87 17.51
N ARG A 95 -20.80 -10.00 16.81
CA ARG A 95 -20.53 -9.61 15.42
C ARG A 95 -21.01 -8.20 15.09
N TRP A 96 -20.57 -7.67 13.96
CA TRP A 96 -21.16 -6.47 13.38
C TRP A 96 -22.51 -6.79 12.72
N TYR A 97 -23.42 -5.82 12.76
CA TYR A 97 -24.72 -5.91 12.09
C TYR A 97 -24.71 -4.92 10.93
N THR A 98 -24.43 -5.43 9.75
CA THR A 98 -24.25 -4.68 8.51
C THR A 98 -25.37 -5.05 7.53
N PRO A 99 -25.75 -4.18 6.59
CA PRO A 99 -26.60 -4.59 5.49
C PRO A 99 -25.85 -5.59 4.60
N GLU A 100 -26.58 -6.57 4.05
CA GLU A 100 -26.02 -7.57 3.15
C GLU A 100 -25.57 -6.90 1.83
N PRO A 101 -24.32 -7.11 1.39
CA PRO A 101 -23.82 -6.53 0.14
C PRO A 101 -24.56 -7.11 -1.06
N ASP A 102 -24.82 -6.27 -2.08
CA ASP A 102 -25.53 -6.64 -3.30
C ASP A 102 -24.67 -6.55 -4.57
N GLU A 103 -23.44 -6.04 -4.44
CA GLU A 103 -22.47 -5.93 -5.52
C GLU A 103 -21.02 -5.98 -4.99
N ARG A 104 -20.05 -6.12 -5.90
CA ARG A 104 -18.65 -5.80 -5.64
C ARG A 104 -18.26 -4.58 -6.48
N VAL A 105 -17.54 -3.67 -5.87
CA VAL A 105 -17.08 -2.41 -6.49
C VAL A 105 -15.60 -2.23 -6.19
N PRO A 106 -14.87 -1.38 -6.95
CA PRO A 106 -13.50 -1.04 -6.59
C PRO A 106 -13.41 -0.59 -5.13
N GLU A 107 -12.52 -1.22 -4.36
CA GLU A 107 -12.41 -1.00 -2.92
C GLU A 107 -12.16 0.49 -2.63
N ALA A 108 -12.82 1.03 -1.61
CA ALA A 108 -12.89 2.47 -1.37
C ALA A 108 -11.53 3.20 -1.24
N GLU A 109 -10.47 2.56 -0.75
CA GLU A 109 -9.13 3.14 -0.60
C GLU A 109 -8.25 2.89 -1.82
N TRP A 110 -8.13 1.63 -2.23
CA TRP A 110 -7.08 1.16 -3.13
C TRP A 110 -7.59 0.86 -4.54
N GLY A 111 -8.82 0.36 -4.66
CA GLY A 111 -9.37 -0.06 -5.95
C GLY A 111 -9.45 1.08 -6.95
N PHE A 112 -8.96 0.86 -8.16
CA PHE A 112 -9.01 1.86 -9.24
C PHE A 112 -10.42 1.99 -9.81
N GLU A 113 -10.85 3.21 -10.16
CA GLU A 113 -12.16 3.47 -10.78
C GLU A 113 -12.04 3.42 -12.31
N PRO A 114 -12.59 2.39 -13.00
CA PRO A 114 -12.41 2.23 -14.44
C PRO A 114 -12.92 3.43 -15.25
N ALA A 115 -14.00 4.10 -14.81
CA ALA A 115 -14.51 5.28 -15.50
C ALA A 115 -13.50 6.44 -15.54
N LEU A 116 -12.58 6.53 -14.56
CA LEU A 116 -11.48 7.49 -14.62
C LEU A 116 -10.47 7.14 -15.71
N GLY A 117 -10.17 5.85 -15.87
CA GLY A 117 -9.30 5.34 -16.93
C GLY A 117 -9.85 5.66 -18.32
N GLU A 118 -11.15 5.45 -18.54
CA GLU A 118 -11.82 5.82 -19.79
C GLU A 118 -11.71 7.32 -20.11
N ASP A 119 -11.77 8.18 -19.09
CA ASP A 119 -11.67 9.63 -19.27
C ASP A 119 -10.21 10.09 -19.50
N ILE A 120 -9.22 9.36 -18.96
CA ILE A 120 -7.80 9.54 -19.27
C ILE A 120 -7.51 9.15 -20.72
N ASP A 121 -8.03 8.01 -21.18
CA ASP A 121 -7.88 7.56 -22.58
C ASP A 121 -8.42 8.62 -23.55
N ARG A 122 -9.61 9.17 -23.26
CA ARG A 122 -10.17 10.26 -24.05
C ARG A 122 -9.22 11.46 -24.14
N LEU A 123 -8.71 11.94 -23.00
CA LEU A 123 -7.79 13.10 -22.98
C LEU A 123 -6.52 12.81 -23.77
N ALA A 124 -5.98 11.60 -23.63
CA ALA A 124 -4.78 11.16 -24.33
C ALA A 124 -5.00 11.10 -25.85
N ASP A 125 -6.11 10.52 -26.31
CA ASP A 125 -6.49 10.46 -27.72
C ASP A 125 -6.66 11.87 -28.33
N GLU A 126 -7.25 12.81 -27.59
CA GLU A 126 -7.49 14.19 -28.03
C GLU A 126 -6.19 14.99 -28.19
N ASN A 127 -5.16 14.68 -27.38
CA ASN A 127 -3.91 15.43 -27.32
C ASN A 127 -2.70 14.68 -27.90
N GLY A 128 -2.85 13.41 -28.29
CA GLY A 128 -1.78 12.57 -28.81
C GLY A 128 -0.78 12.10 -27.73
N TYR A 129 -1.23 11.92 -26.49
CA TYR A 129 -0.42 11.37 -25.42
C TYR A 129 -0.36 9.85 -25.47
N ASP A 130 0.75 9.29 -24.98
CA ASP A 130 0.87 7.85 -24.75
C ASP A 130 0.23 7.50 -23.40
N VAL A 131 -0.53 6.39 -23.33
CA VAL A 131 -1.00 5.83 -22.07
C VAL A 131 -0.28 4.51 -21.79
N ARG A 132 0.14 4.32 -20.55
CA ARG A 132 0.70 3.07 -20.04
C ARG A 132 -0.01 2.68 -18.75
N ARG A 133 -0.37 1.41 -18.62
CA ARG A 133 -1.14 0.88 -17.49
C ARG A 133 -0.35 -0.19 -16.77
N LEU A 134 -0.16 -0.02 -15.47
CA LEU A 134 0.38 -1.02 -14.57
C LEU A 134 -0.77 -1.60 -13.74
N GLN A 135 -1.20 -2.80 -14.08
CA GLN A 135 -2.36 -3.46 -13.49
C GLN A 135 -1.92 -4.55 -12.49
N PHE A 136 -2.63 -4.68 -11.38
CA PHE A 136 -2.33 -5.63 -10.30
C PHE A 136 -3.57 -5.84 -9.43
N ASP A 137 -3.73 -7.02 -8.83
CA ASP A 137 -4.96 -7.42 -8.16
C ASP A 137 -5.06 -6.80 -6.76
N GLU A 138 -3.96 -6.82 -6.00
CA GLU A 138 -3.94 -6.37 -4.61
C GLU A 138 -2.89 -5.28 -4.36
N PRO A 139 -3.14 -4.31 -3.44
CA PRO A 139 -2.26 -3.15 -3.26
C PRO A 139 -0.81 -3.52 -2.94
N HIS A 140 -0.57 -4.67 -2.33
CA HIS A 140 0.77 -5.12 -1.92
C HIS A 140 1.61 -5.73 -3.06
N GLU A 141 1.00 -6.15 -4.17
CA GLU A 141 1.67 -6.97 -5.20
C GLU A 141 2.78 -6.23 -5.93
N LEU A 142 2.73 -4.89 -5.97
CA LEU A 142 3.80 -4.09 -6.55
C LEU A 142 5.11 -4.14 -5.74
N SER A 143 5.04 -4.44 -4.44
CA SER A 143 6.19 -4.28 -3.54
C SER A 143 7.39 -5.18 -3.87
N PRO A 144 7.22 -6.49 -4.10
CA PRO A 144 8.32 -7.37 -4.55
C PRO A 144 8.96 -6.89 -5.87
N PHE A 145 8.13 -6.53 -6.86
CA PHE A 145 8.61 -6.03 -8.15
C PHE A 145 9.48 -4.79 -7.96
N VAL A 146 8.95 -3.77 -7.27
CA VAL A 146 9.65 -2.52 -7.00
C VAL A 146 10.95 -2.76 -6.22
N ALA A 147 10.91 -3.60 -5.17
CA ALA A 147 12.08 -3.92 -4.37
C ALA A 147 13.22 -4.52 -5.21
N ASP A 148 12.90 -5.52 -6.04
CA ASP A 148 13.90 -6.16 -6.92
C ASP A 148 14.45 -5.19 -7.97
N ARG A 149 13.60 -4.32 -8.55
CA ARG A 149 14.07 -3.31 -9.51
C ARG A 149 15.04 -2.32 -8.88
N TYR A 150 14.78 -1.90 -7.64
CA TYR A 150 15.70 -1.04 -6.90
C TYR A 150 17.00 -1.75 -6.55
N ARG A 151 16.94 -3.04 -6.21
CA ARG A 151 18.11 -3.87 -5.92
C ARG A 151 19.03 -3.99 -7.14
N GLU A 152 18.46 -4.30 -8.30
CA GLU A 152 19.19 -4.34 -9.58
C GLU A 152 19.78 -2.97 -9.92
N ARG A 153 18.98 -1.91 -9.80
CA ARG A 153 19.41 -0.56 -10.13
C ARG A 153 20.57 -0.10 -9.24
N TYR A 154 20.55 -0.45 -7.95
CA TYR A 154 21.65 -0.16 -7.04
C TYR A 154 22.90 -0.96 -7.38
N ALA A 155 22.77 -2.24 -7.76
CA ALA A 155 23.90 -3.04 -8.23
C ALA A 155 24.56 -2.42 -9.47
N GLU A 156 23.78 -1.99 -10.47
CA GLU A 156 24.28 -1.29 -11.66
C GLU A 156 25.06 0.00 -11.32
N LEU A 157 24.64 0.68 -10.25
CA LEU A 157 25.27 1.91 -9.76
C LEU A 157 26.43 1.65 -8.79
N GLY A 158 26.78 0.39 -8.52
CA GLY A 158 27.82 0.01 -7.55
C GLY A 158 27.49 0.41 -6.12
N ARG A 159 26.20 0.44 -5.76
CA ARG A 159 25.70 0.76 -4.41
C ARG A 159 25.39 -0.53 -3.66
N PRO A 160 25.33 -0.48 -2.31
CA PRO A 160 24.87 -1.62 -1.52
C PRO A 160 23.45 -2.02 -1.90
N VAL A 161 23.19 -3.32 -1.85
CA VAL A 161 21.90 -3.94 -2.19
C VAL A 161 21.31 -4.70 -1.00
N ASP A 162 21.95 -4.59 0.15
CA ASP A 162 21.76 -5.46 1.32
C ASP A 162 20.94 -4.80 2.43
N ARG A 163 20.37 -3.62 2.17
CA ARG A 163 19.46 -2.94 3.12
C ARG A 163 18.05 -2.85 2.57
N LEU A 164 17.10 -3.45 3.26
CA LEU A 164 15.67 -3.31 3.01
C LEU A 164 15.08 -2.28 3.98
N PHE A 165 14.20 -1.42 3.48
CA PHE A 165 13.36 -0.56 4.30
C PHE A 165 11.90 -0.76 3.94
N VAL A 166 11.18 -1.37 4.87
CA VAL A 166 9.75 -1.68 4.79
C VAL A 166 8.97 -0.49 5.34
N GLN A 167 8.00 -0.01 4.56
CA GLN A 167 7.20 1.16 4.90
C GLN A 167 5.74 0.73 5.01
N SER A 168 5.12 1.05 6.15
CA SER A 168 3.74 0.64 6.43
C SER A 168 2.75 1.77 6.19
N PHE A 169 1.74 1.49 5.37
CA PHE A 169 0.61 2.35 5.07
C PHE A 169 1.04 3.79 4.75
N ALA A 170 0.58 4.77 5.55
CA ALA A 170 0.87 6.20 5.36
C ALA A 170 2.28 6.62 5.81
N LEU A 171 3.04 5.77 6.51
CA LEU A 171 4.39 6.07 6.98
C LEU A 171 5.43 5.82 5.89
N VAL A 172 5.28 6.53 4.76
CA VAL A 172 6.13 6.43 3.58
C VAL A 172 7.14 7.58 3.53
N GLU A 173 8.39 7.25 3.25
CA GLU A 173 9.58 8.11 3.20
C GLU A 173 10.41 7.84 1.94
N PRO A 174 9.88 8.11 0.73
CA PRO A 174 10.58 7.77 -0.50
C PRO A 174 11.90 8.54 -0.63
N TRP A 175 11.94 9.80 -0.18
CA TRP A 175 13.16 10.60 -0.26
C TRP A 175 14.27 10.02 0.60
N TRP A 176 13.99 9.72 1.87
CA TRP A 176 15.00 9.18 2.77
C TRP A 176 15.43 7.77 2.38
N THR A 177 14.48 6.92 1.96
CA THR A 177 14.76 5.56 1.46
C THR A 177 15.81 5.55 0.36
N LEU A 178 15.68 6.45 -0.63
CA LEU A 178 16.67 6.59 -1.70
C LEU A 178 17.98 7.20 -1.21
N ARG A 179 17.93 8.15 -0.28
CA ARG A 179 19.13 8.79 0.29
C ARG A 179 19.94 7.85 1.15
N THR A 180 19.31 6.91 1.84
CA THR A 180 20.00 5.86 2.60
C THR A 180 20.47 4.70 1.73
N GLY A 181 20.07 4.69 0.46
CA GLY A 181 20.34 3.56 -0.44
C GLY A 181 19.65 2.29 0.03
N SER A 182 18.50 2.43 0.72
CA SER A 182 17.67 1.30 1.10
C SER A 182 16.82 0.87 -0.09
N VAL A 183 16.66 -0.44 -0.24
CA VAL A 183 15.66 -1.03 -1.14
C VAL A 183 14.28 -0.76 -0.52
N PRO A 184 13.35 -0.10 -1.23
CA PRO A 184 12.01 0.13 -0.73
C PRO A 184 11.19 -1.16 -0.78
N TYR A 185 10.39 -1.38 0.24
CA TYR A 185 9.25 -2.30 0.22
C TYR A 185 8.09 -1.61 0.92
N TRP A 186 6.88 -1.73 0.38
CA TRP A 186 5.70 -1.11 0.98
C TRP A 186 4.69 -2.18 1.40
N THR A 187 3.97 -1.91 2.48
CA THR A 187 2.89 -2.75 2.96
C THR A 187 1.64 -1.88 3.10
N PRO A 188 0.49 -2.32 2.57
CA PRO A 188 -0.75 -1.54 2.65
C PRO A 188 -1.21 -1.35 4.08
N PHE A 189 -0.86 -2.25 5.00
CA PHE A 189 -1.05 -2.02 6.43
C PHE A 189 0.03 -2.72 7.27
N ASN A 190 -0.20 -2.89 8.57
CA ASN A 190 0.69 -3.59 9.50
C ASN A 190 0.04 -4.87 10.09
N THR A 191 -0.76 -5.57 9.28
CA THR A 191 -1.48 -6.79 9.69
C THR A 191 -0.62 -8.05 9.65
N ALA A 192 -1.14 -9.15 10.21
CA ALA A 192 -0.48 -10.44 10.14
C ALA A 192 -0.32 -10.96 8.70
N PRO A 193 -1.33 -10.80 7.80
CA PRO A 193 -1.15 -11.02 6.37
C PRO A 193 -0.05 -10.17 5.72
N ASP A 194 0.03 -8.86 6.01
CA ASP A 194 1.11 -8.00 5.48
C ASP A 194 2.50 -8.53 5.87
N ALA A 195 2.65 -8.92 7.14
CA ALA A 195 3.89 -9.52 7.63
C ALA A 195 4.20 -10.87 6.94
N ALA A 196 3.18 -11.67 6.63
CA ALA A 196 3.33 -12.94 5.93
C ALA A 196 3.71 -12.76 4.45
N GLN A 197 3.20 -11.72 3.78
CA GLN A 197 3.60 -11.39 2.42
C GLN A 197 5.07 -10.93 2.37
N LEU A 198 5.49 -10.05 3.28
CA LEU A 198 6.90 -9.69 3.41
C LEU A 198 7.76 -10.93 3.71
N GLU A 199 7.28 -11.80 4.57
CA GLU A 199 7.95 -13.06 4.87
C GLU A 199 8.15 -13.92 3.61
N SER A 200 7.08 -14.12 2.82
CA SER A 200 7.15 -14.86 1.55
C SER A 200 8.13 -14.23 0.57
N TYR A 201 8.16 -12.89 0.45
CA TYR A 201 9.15 -12.20 -0.37
C TYR A 201 10.58 -12.49 0.10
N LEU A 202 10.84 -12.39 1.41
CA LEU A 202 12.17 -12.63 1.99
C LEU A 202 12.65 -14.09 1.82
N ASP A 203 11.74 -15.07 1.74
CA ASP A 203 12.11 -16.47 1.45
C ASP A 203 12.54 -16.68 -0.02
N GLY A 204 12.13 -15.80 -0.92
CA GLY A 204 12.39 -15.90 -2.36
C GLY A 204 13.65 -15.17 -2.85
N VAL A 205 14.29 -14.35 -2.01
CA VAL A 205 15.39 -13.46 -2.42
C VAL A 205 16.68 -13.69 -1.64
N GLU A 206 17.80 -13.17 -2.17
CA GLU A 206 19.06 -13.15 -1.44
C GLU A 206 18.91 -12.38 -0.11
N PRO A 207 19.41 -12.91 1.02
CA PRO A 207 19.26 -12.27 2.32
C PRO A 207 19.79 -10.84 2.37
N TYR A 208 19.08 -9.98 3.09
CA TYR A 208 19.53 -8.64 3.42
C TYR A 208 20.43 -8.66 4.67
N ASP A 209 21.42 -7.78 4.73
CA ASP A 209 22.20 -7.53 5.95
C ASP A 209 21.38 -6.72 6.96
N GLU A 210 20.61 -5.77 6.45
CA GLU A 210 19.81 -4.84 7.25
C GLU A 210 18.34 -4.86 6.83
N ILE A 211 17.42 -5.06 7.77
CA ILE A 211 15.98 -4.91 7.53
C ILE A 211 15.37 -3.98 8.57
N TRP A 212 14.91 -2.82 8.13
CA TRP A 212 14.26 -1.82 8.97
C TRP A 212 12.80 -1.64 8.55
N THR A 213 11.90 -1.37 9.49
CA THR A 213 10.49 -1.07 9.16
C THR A 213 9.94 0.11 9.93
N THR A 214 9.01 0.84 9.32
CA THR A 214 8.00 1.61 10.07
C THR A 214 6.79 0.71 10.33
N LEU A 215 5.98 1.02 11.35
CA LEU A 215 4.67 0.40 11.56
C LEU A 215 3.65 1.48 11.87
N PHE A 216 2.56 1.51 11.11
CA PHE A 216 1.48 2.46 11.35
C PHE A 216 0.73 2.12 12.65
N ALA A 217 0.49 3.11 13.50
CA ALA A 217 -0.14 2.94 14.80
C ALA A 217 -1.54 3.57 14.80
N HIS A 218 -2.55 2.79 14.41
CA HIS A 218 -3.95 3.24 14.34
C HIS A 218 -4.66 3.26 15.71
N GLY A 219 -4.00 2.82 16.78
CA GLY A 219 -4.52 2.90 18.14
C GLY A 219 -5.56 1.86 18.50
N VAL A 220 -5.63 0.76 17.74
CA VAL A 220 -6.58 -0.34 17.98
C VAL A 220 -5.84 -1.67 17.92
N ASP A 221 -6.06 -2.52 18.93
CA ASP A 221 -5.74 -3.94 18.84
C ASP A 221 -6.83 -4.64 18.00
N SER A 222 -6.73 -4.45 16.68
CA SER A 222 -7.71 -4.88 15.69
C SER A 222 -7.60 -6.39 15.42
N ALA A 223 -8.71 -7.03 15.06
CA ALA A 223 -8.66 -8.40 14.56
C ALA A 223 -7.77 -8.46 13.31
N GLY A 224 -6.87 -9.44 13.25
CA GLY A 224 -5.88 -9.58 12.18
C GLY A 224 -4.61 -8.72 12.34
N LEU A 225 -4.47 -7.95 13.43
CA LEU A 225 -3.28 -7.12 13.66
C LEU A 225 -1.98 -7.97 13.70
N GLY A 226 -0.95 -7.50 12.99
CA GLY A 226 0.40 -8.02 13.13
C GLY A 226 1.02 -7.46 14.42
N LEU A 227 1.00 -8.25 15.49
CA LEU A 227 1.63 -7.84 16.75
C LEU A 227 3.14 -7.61 16.59
N ILE A 228 3.73 -6.84 17.50
CA ILE A 228 5.14 -6.45 17.42
C ILE A 228 6.09 -7.66 17.33
N ASP A 229 5.78 -8.76 18.04
CA ASP A 229 6.56 -9.99 18.00
C ASP A 229 6.52 -10.69 16.63
N ARG A 230 5.38 -10.60 15.93
CA ARG A 230 5.24 -11.14 14.57
C ARG A 230 6.15 -10.37 13.60
N TRP A 231 6.10 -9.04 13.64
CA TRP A 231 6.99 -8.21 12.84
C TRP A 231 8.46 -8.47 13.19
N ARG A 232 8.81 -8.50 14.48
CA ARG A 232 10.18 -8.77 14.93
C ARG A 232 10.69 -10.12 14.40
N SER A 233 9.84 -11.15 14.40
CA SER A 233 10.17 -12.46 13.82
C SER A 233 10.51 -12.36 12.34
N VAL A 234 9.73 -11.62 11.54
CA VAL A 234 10.00 -11.45 10.10
C VAL A 234 11.29 -10.66 9.87
N LEU A 235 11.48 -9.55 10.59
CA LEU A 235 12.66 -8.69 10.48
C LEU A 235 13.96 -9.42 10.87
N SER A 236 13.87 -10.39 11.79
CA SER A 236 15.02 -11.18 12.24
C SER A 236 15.68 -12.05 11.17
N ARG A 237 15.11 -12.11 9.95
CA ARG A 237 15.71 -12.72 8.77
C ARG A 237 16.90 -11.94 8.21
N ALA A 238 17.12 -10.70 8.66
CA ALA A 238 18.33 -9.95 8.35
C ALA A 238 19.58 -10.66 8.88
N ARG A 239 20.70 -10.59 8.15
CA ARG A 239 21.95 -11.23 8.57
C ARG A 239 22.63 -10.51 9.73
N ASP A 240 22.57 -9.18 9.75
CA ASP A 240 23.35 -8.35 10.68
C ASP A 240 22.47 -7.53 11.63
N GLN A 241 21.59 -6.68 11.10
CA GLN A 241 20.79 -5.75 11.91
C GLN A 241 19.34 -5.69 11.44
N TYR A 242 18.44 -5.50 12.38
CA TYR A 242 17.06 -5.24 12.08
C TYR A 242 16.40 -4.44 13.19
N GLY A 243 15.25 -3.85 12.88
CA GLY A 243 14.45 -3.18 13.90
C GLY A 243 13.43 -2.22 13.31
N PHE A 244 12.94 -1.35 14.18
CA PHE A 244 11.88 -0.42 13.86
C PHE A 244 12.41 1.01 13.83
N VAL A 245 11.86 1.82 12.92
CA VAL A 245 12.20 3.24 12.77
C VAL A 245 11.02 4.06 13.27
N GLY A 246 11.21 4.83 14.35
CA GLY A 246 10.18 5.69 14.90
C GLY A 246 9.03 4.97 15.61
N VAL A 247 9.15 3.68 15.90
CA VAL A 247 8.10 2.89 16.58
C VAL A 247 8.52 2.61 18.02
N ASP A 248 7.65 2.94 18.98
CA ASP A 248 7.72 2.43 20.33
C ASP A 248 7.11 1.02 20.38
N GLU A 249 7.98 0.01 20.43
CA GLU A 249 7.59 -1.40 20.47
C GLU A 249 6.72 -1.76 21.69
N ALA A 250 6.81 -1.01 22.79
CA ALA A 250 6.05 -1.28 24.01
C ALA A 250 4.65 -0.63 23.99
N GLU A 251 4.45 0.41 23.19
CA GLU A 251 3.16 1.10 23.05
C GLU A 251 2.39 0.70 21.80
N PHE A 252 3.04 0.13 20.78
CA PHE A 252 2.37 -0.38 19.57
C PHE A 252 1.20 -1.34 19.91
N PRO A 253 0.00 -1.19 19.29
CA PRO A 253 -0.38 -0.30 18.18
C PRO A 253 -0.86 1.10 18.59
N TYR A 254 -0.64 1.52 19.84
CA TYR A 254 -1.10 2.79 20.40
C TYR A 254 -0.08 3.95 20.32
N ASP A 255 1.10 3.71 19.75
CA ASP A 255 2.17 4.72 19.59
C ASP A 255 1.82 5.80 18.55
N ILE A 256 0.96 6.75 18.92
CA ILE A 256 0.51 7.83 18.03
C ILE A 256 1.69 8.70 17.57
N GLU A 257 2.74 8.83 18.36
CA GLU A 257 3.88 9.68 18.04
C GLU A 257 4.69 9.15 16.83
N THR A 258 4.55 7.87 16.48
CA THR A 258 5.22 7.28 15.31
C THR A 258 4.98 8.06 14.02
N HIS A 259 3.81 8.69 13.87
CA HIS A 259 3.41 9.49 12.69
C HIS A 259 4.28 10.73 12.45
N VAL A 260 5.10 11.12 13.42
CA VAL A 260 6.05 12.24 13.30
C VAL A 260 7.47 11.75 13.57
N ARG A 261 7.65 10.92 14.59
CA ARG A 261 8.96 10.46 15.08
C ARG A 261 9.76 9.72 14.01
N TYR A 262 9.11 8.91 13.17
CA TYR A 262 9.78 8.12 12.14
C TYR A 262 10.62 8.96 11.18
N HIS A 263 10.19 10.18 10.83
CA HIS A 263 10.93 11.08 9.95
C HIS A 263 12.26 11.53 10.57
N GLU A 264 12.27 11.79 11.87
CA GLU A 264 13.45 12.22 12.63
C GLU A 264 14.40 11.04 12.91
N ASP A 265 13.84 9.89 13.28
CA ASP A 265 14.60 8.69 13.66
C ASP A 265 15.26 8.01 12.46
N LEU A 266 14.66 8.07 11.27
CA LEU A 266 15.17 7.40 10.06
C LEU A 266 16.62 7.80 9.75
N PRO A 267 16.98 9.08 9.59
CA PRO A 267 18.36 9.46 9.30
C PRO A 267 19.34 9.14 10.44
N GLU A 268 18.88 9.01 11.69
CA GLU A 268 19.73 8.65 12.83
C GLU A 268 20.02 7.15 12.89
N THR A 269 18.99 6.35 12.60
CA THR A 269 19.02 4.89 12.56
C THR A 269 19.83 4.40 11.37
N ILE A 270 19.48 4.87 10.17
CA ILE A 270 20.15 4.48 8.93
C ILE A 270 21.07 5.62 8.51
N ARG A 271 22.37 5.52 8.79
CA ARG A 271 23.34 6.62 8.59
C ARG A 271 23.95 6.71 7.19
N ALA A 272 23.76 5.70 6.35
CA ALA A 272 24.31 5.68 4.98
C ALA A 272 23.74 6.82 4.15
N ARG A 273 24.53 7.40 3.24
CA ARG A 273 24.11 8.55 2.39
C ARG A 273 24.60 8.39 0.95
N TYR A 274 23.66 8.42 0.00
CA TYR A 274 23.90 8.33 -1.43
C TYR A 274 23.19 9.46 -2.19
N ALA A 275 23.73 9.84 -3.35
CA ALA A 275 23.03 10.72 -4.27
C ALA A 275 21.73 10.07 -4.77
N HIS A 276 20.70 10.86 -5.07
CA HIS A 276 19.52 10.31 -5.74
C HIS A 276 19.92 9.71 -7.09
N PRO A 277 19.42 8.52 -7.46
CA PRO A 277 19.61 8.00 -8.81
C PRO A 277 18.91 8.93 -9.81
N ALA A 278 19.43 9.02 -11.03
CA ALA A 278 18.72 9.68 -12.11
C ALA A 278 17.42 8.88 -12.43
N PRO A 279 16.35 9.56 -12.89
CA PRO A 279 15.14 8.88 -13.35
C PRO A 279 15.45 7.79 -14.39
N MET A 280 14.66 6.72 -14.37
CA MET A 280 14.72 5.66 -15.38
C MET A 280 14.02 6.15 -16.66
N ALA A 281 14.59 5.80 -17.82
CA ALA A 281 13.94 6.07 -19.11
C ALA A 281 12.79 5.07 -19.34
N PHE A 282 11.73 5.49 -20.02
CA PHE A 282 10.55 4.65 -20.31
C PHE A 282 10.90 3.37 -21.06
N ASP A 283 11.65 3.44 -22.17
CA ASP A 283 12.07 2.24 -22.92
C ASP A 283 12.80 1.20 -22.05
N ARG A 284 13.52 1.66 -21.02
CA ARG A 284 14.20 0.76 -20.07
C ARG A 284 13.20 0.13 -19.11
N PHE A 285 12.20 0.89 -18.65
CA PHE A 285 11.13 0.36 -17.81
C PHE A 285 10.25 -0.60 -18.59
N ASP A 286 9.85 -0.27 -19.82
CA ASP A 286 9.05 -1.14 -20.70
C ASP A 286 9.72 -2.51 -20.86
N SER A 287 11.02 -2.51 -21.24
CA SER A 287 11.80 -3.76 -21.36
C SER A 287 11.91 -4.58 -20.07
N ILE A 288 11.71 -3.96 -18.90
CA ILE A 288 11.76 -4.64 -17.59
C ILE A 288 10.38 -5.15 -17.20
N ALA A 289 9.34 -4.36 -17.48
CA ALA A 289 7.98 -4.62 -17.06
C ALA A 289 7.29 -5.66 -17.96
N ASP A 290 7.65 -5.76 -19.24
CA ASP A 290 7.11 -6.76 -20.17
C ASP A 290 7.29 -8.21 -19.68
N ASP A 291 8.36 -8.49 -18.92
CA ASP A 291 8.64 -9.82 -18.36
C ASP A 291 8.08 -10.00 -16.93
N ALA A 292 7.57 -8.94 -16.31
CA ALA A 292 7.21 -8.90 -14.89
C ALA A 292 5.91 -9.64 -14.56
N GLY A 293 4.94 -9.70 -15.48
CA GLY A 293 3.62 -10.30 -15.22
C GLY A 293 3.68 -11.77 -14.84
N SER A 294 4.60 -12.53 -15.44
CA SER A 294 4.76 -13.96 -15.12
C SER A 294 5.38 -14.23 -13.74
N VAL A 295 6.06 -13.25 -13.16
CA VAL A 295 6.85 -13.40 -11.92
C VAL A 295 6.16 -12.73 -10.74
N TYR A 296 5.56 -11.56 -10.95
CA TYR A 296 5.05 -10.70 -9.88
C TYR A 296 3.53 -10.50 -9.90
N GLY A 297 2.81 -11.04 -10.89
CA GLY A 297 1.36 -10.81 -11.03
C GLY A 297 1.02 -9.38 -11.48
N VAL A 298 1.98 -8.66 -12.06
CA VAL A 298 1.81 -7.27 -12.49
C VAL A 298 1.80 -7.18 -14.01
N ASP A 299 0.74 -6.66 -14.60
CA ASP A 299 0.64 -6.50 -16.05
C ASP A 299 1.02 -5.08 -16.50
N TRP A 300 1.84 -4.98 -17.54
CA TRP A 300 2.28 -3.71 -18.11
C TRP A 300 1.83 -3.61 -19.56
N ASN A 301 0.85 -2.73 -19.79
CA ASN A 301 0.20 -2.59 -21.08
C ASN A 301 0.46 -1.21 -21.70
N GLN A 302 0.87 -1.24 -22.97
CA GLN A 302 0.91 -0.07 -23.85
C GLN A 302 -0.37 -0.02 -24.69
N GLN A 303 -1.07 1.12 -24.62
CA GLN A 303 -2.22 1.43 -25.47
C GLN A 303 -1.81 2.32 -26.63
#